data_AF-A0A8J3BJD3-F1
#
_entry.id   AF-A0A8J3BJD3-F1
#
_cell.length_a   1.000
_cell.length_b   1.000
_cell.length_c   1.000
_cell.angle_alpha   90.00
_cell.angle_beta   90.00
_cell.angle_gamma   90.00
#
_symmetry.space_group_name_H-M   'P 1'
#
loop_
_entity.id
_entity.type
_entity.pdbx_description
1 polymer ?
#
loop_
_entity_poly.entity_id
_entity_poly.type
_entity_poly.pdbx_seq_one_letter_code
_entity_poly.pdbx_strand_id
1 'polypeptide(L)'
;MTSYTVSELLSNNQILPEVEIKGWVRTFRANRFIALNDGSTINNIQCVVDFENTDEALLKRITTGAAVHIKGELVESQGKGQKVEIIVSSIQILGDSNPETFPIQPKKHSLEFLRENAHLRTRTNTFSAVMRLRSALSFAIHSYFNKNGFYYMHAPIITGSDAEGAGEMFRVSTLPAINPPIKIIDEKKSKIDYSKFDHLANEYYKVILEYVIKSNDLGLEEVKSLISSTLTHEKFDLKKLILLKPEQLEKLKNRIDKDIAFKNRLKKLFKSFSSLHTRFREGRINTMDKKDLVLKIKAICRENGWRLDNIAGKTIRRIYSPNEYPSLSLCFYNLFSITNLNEVDYSQDFFGKETNLTVSGQLEAETYAMSLGKVYTFGPTFRAENSNTSRHLAEFWMIEPEVAFMDLAGNMDLAEDFLKYVLGYVLTNNREDLEFLEKRLLDEEKSKPQAERSELSLIEKLNFVIDNNFKRVSYTEAIDILRNSTPNKKKKFKYIINEWGADLQSEHERFLVEKHFKCPVILFDYPANIKAFYMRLNEDGKTVRAMDILFPGIGEIVGGSQREERLDVLKEKMAALGIDENELWWYLDLRKYGTAVHSGFGLGFERLVMFATGMGNIRDVIPYPRTPQNAEF
;
A
#
# COMPACT_ATOMS: atom_id res chain seq x y z
N MET A 1 -32.82 34.46 -8.56
CA MET A 1 -32.69 34.29 -7.10
C MET A 1 -31.29 33.79 -6.81
N THR A 2 -30.64 34.37 -5.80
CA THR A 2 -29.29 33.99 -5.39
C THR A 2 -29.40 32.81 -4.41
N SER A 3 -28.87 31.66 -4.79
CA SER A 3 -28.72 30.52 -3.87
C SER A 3 -27.55 30.79 -2.95
N TYR A 4 -27.70 30.55 -1.64
CA TYR A 4 -26.64 30.72 -0.66
C TYR A 4 -26.19 29.37 -0.09
N THR A 5 -24.94 29.30 0.32
CA THR A 5 -24.44 28.24 1.20
C THR A 5 -24.70 28.57 2.66
N VAL A 6 -24.74 27.55 3.51
CA VAL A 6 -24.85 27.70 4.97
C VAL A 6 -23.67 28.51 5.52
N SER A 7 -22.46 28.27 5.02
CA SER A 7 -21.27 29.02 5.44
C SER A 7 -21.39 30.52 5.14
N GLU A 8 -21.88 30.91 3.96
CA GLU A 8 -22.08 32.32 3.61
C GLU A 8 -23.10 33.00 4.51
N LEU A 9 -24.24 32.34 4.79
CA LEU A 9 -25.29 32.90 5.65
C LEU A 9 -24.85 33.02 7.11
N LEU A 10 -24.02 32.10 7.61
CA LEU A 10 -23.51 32.15 8.98
C LEU A 10 -22.35 33.14 9.16
N SER A 11 -21.59 33.40 8.08
CA SER A 11 -20.44 34.33 8.11
C SER A 11 -20.88 35.79 7.95
N ASN A 12 -21.96 36.02 7.20
CA ASN A 12 -22.51 37.35 6.99
C ASN A 12 -23.46 37.73 8.13
N ASN A 13 -23.14 38.76 8.90
CA ASN A 13 -24.03 39.30 9.95
C ASN A 13 -25.21 40.13 9.38
N GLN A 14 -25.63 39.86 8.15
CA GLN A 14 -26.70 40.61 7.48
C GLN A 14 -28.00 39.79 7.52
N ILE A 15 -29.07 40.43 7.97
CA ILE A 15 -30.44 39.94 7.83
C ILE A 15 -30.83 40.08 6.36
N LEU A 16 -31.47 39.05 5.80
CA LEU A 16 -31.86 39.02 4.39
C LEU A 16 -33.36 38.72 4.29
N PRO A 17 -34.13 39.53 3.52
CA PRO A 17 -35.58 39.39 3.45
C PRO A 17 -36.03 38.08 2.79
N GLU A 18 -35.19 37.51 1.91
CA GLU A 18 -35.45 36.23 1.27
C GLU A 18 -34.11 35.52 0.95
N VAL A 19 -34.00 34.26 1.36
CA VAL A 19 -32.87 33.37 1.04
C VAL A 19 -33.37 32.03 0.51
N GLU A 20 -32.58 31.41 -0.36
CA GLU A 20 -32.80 30.06 -0.87
C GLU A 20 -31.59 29.18 -0.52
N ILE A 21 -31.83 28.07 0.19
CA ILE A 21 -30.79 27.10 0.55
C ILE A 21 -31.23 25.65 0.31
N LYS A 22 -30.25 24.79 0.03
CA LYS A 22 -30.44 23.36 -0.18
C LYS A 22 -29.46 22.60 0.69
N GLY A 23 -29.91 21.52 1.32
CA GLY A 23 -29.05 20.74 2.20
C GLY A 23 -29.74 19.49 2.72
N TRP A 24 -29.08 18.84 3.69
CA TRP A 24 -29.58 17.65 4.35
C TRP A 24 -29.98 17.94 5.79
N VAL A 25 -31.14 17.42 6.18
CA VAL A 25 -31.64 17.51 7.56
C VAL A 25 -30.72 16.74 8.49
N ARG A 26 -30.12 17.42 9.47
CA ARG A 26 -29.31 16.81 10.53
C ARG A 26 -30.17 16.31 11.67
N THR A 27 -31.09 17.15 12.11
CA THR A 27 -32.10 16.83 13.12
C THR A 27 -33.35 17.65 12.85
N PHE A 28 -34.50 17.11 13.25
CA PHE A 28 -35.76 17.83 13.27
C PHE A 28 -36.38 17.66 14.66
N ARG A 29 -36.61 18.78 15.35
CA ARG A 29 -37.02 18.78 16.77
C ARG A 29 -38.32 19.54 16.97
N ALA A 30 -39.18 19.00 17.83
CA ALA A 30 -40.47 19.58 18.20
C ALA A 30 -41.38 19.94 17.00
N ASN A 31 -41.23 19.20 15.88
CA ASN A 31 -41.86 19.49 14.58
C ASN A 31 -41.64 20.91 14.05
N ARG A 32 -40.69 21.67 14.62
CA ARG A 32 -40.53 23.11 14.38
C ARG A 32 -39.14 23.48 13.93
N PHE A 33 -38.10 22.86 14.50
CA PHE A 33 -36.72 23.28 14.30
C PHE A 33 -35.95 22.26 13.46
N ILE A 34 -35.62 22.63 12.23
CA ILE A 34 -34.73 21.87 11.35
C ILE A 34 -33.31 22.40 11.56
N ALA A 35 -32.38 21.51 11.91
CA ALA A 35 -30.96 21.79 11.75
C ALA A 35 -30.54 21.34 10.35
N LEU A 36 -30.21 22.28 9.47
CA LEU A 36 -29.83 22.01 8.09
C LEU A 36 -28.32 22.19 7.89
N ASN A 37 -27.71 21.31 7.10
CA ASN A 37 -26.31 21.43 6.70
C ASN A 37 -26.16 21.05 5.23
N ASP A 38 -25.33 21.79 4.51
CA ASP A 38 -25.04 21.59 3.09
C ASP A 38 -23.61 21.10 2.83
N GLY A 39 -22.82 20.90 3.90
CA GLY A 39 -21.42 20.49 3.85
C GLY A 39 -20.40 21.63 3.77
N SER A 40 -20.83 22.87 3.53
CA SER A 40 -19.94 24.05 3.38
C SER A 40 -19.20 24.43 4.66
N THR A 41 -19.77 24.13 5.83
CA THR A 41 -19.19 24.34 7.16
C THR A 41 -19.57 23.18 8.09
N ILE A 42 -18.88 23.07 9.22
CA ILE A 42 -19.24 22.17 10.33
C ILE A 42 -20.56 22.59 11.00
N ASN A 43 -20.93 23.86 10.88
CA ASN A 43 -22.08 24.44 11.54
C ASN A 43 -23.39 24.14 10.79
N ASN A 44 -24.48 24.05 11.55
CA ASN A 44 -25.82 23.92 10.98
C ASN A 44 -26.51 25.28 11.01
N ILE A 45 -27.36 25.56 10.03
CA ILE A 45 -28.32 26.67 10.11
C ILE A 45 -29.66 26.15 10.63
N GLN A 46 -30.25 26.88 11.57
CA GLN A 46 -31.58 26.58 12.07
C GLN A 46 -32.64 27.13 11.11
N CYS A 47 -33.59 26.28 10.71
CA CYS A 47 -34.76 26.68 9.95
C CYS A 47 -36.01 26.42 10.81
N VAL A 48 -36.83 27.45 11.00
CA VAL A 48 -38.04 27.44 11.83
C VAL A 48 -39.25 27.26 10.93
N VAL A 49 -39.90 26.09 11.03
CA VAL A 49 -41.11 25.74 10.31
C VAL A 49 -42.33 26.09 11.15
N ASP A 50 -43.33 26.71 10.54
CA ASP A 50 -44.65 26.86 11.12
C ASP A 50 -45.42 25.54 11.04
N PHE A 51 -45.30 24.72 12.09
CA PHE A 51 -45.90 23.39 12.12
C PHE A 51 -47.43 23.41 12.24
N GLU A 52 -48.05 24.52 12.66
CA GLU A 52 -49.50 24.65 12.77
C GLU A 52 -50.14 24.78 11.38
N ASN A 53 -49.44 25.42 10.44
CA ASN A 53 -49.90 25.69 9.09
C ASN A 53 -49.20 24.85 7.99
N THR A 54 -48.32 23.92 8.37
CA THR A 54 -47.66 23.00 7.44
C THR A 54 -48.37 21.65 7.41
N ASP A 55 -48.58 21.09 6.21
CA ASP A 55 -49.18 19.76 6.03
C ASP A 55 -48.46 18.67 6.85
N GLU A 56 -49.24 17.90 7.62
CA GLU A 56 -48.75 16.82 8.47
C GLU A 56 -47.99 15.75 7.66
N ALA A 57 -48.43 15.48 6.42
CA ALA A 57 -47.77 14.50 5.56
C ALA A 57 -46.38 14.98 5.15
N LEU A 58 -46.22 16.28 4.91
CA LEU A 58 -44.93 16.91 4.63
C LEU A 58 -44.01 16.90 5.86
N LEU A 59 -44.53 17.24 7.04
CA LEU A 59 -43.77 17.23 8.30
C LEU A 59 -43.17 15.85 8.60
N LYS A 60 -43.91 14.76 8.35
CA LYS A 60 -43.44 13.37 8.54
C LYS A 60 -42.29 12.98 7.61
N ARG A 61 -42.10 13.68 6.49
CA ARG A 61 -41.01 13.44 5.52
C ARG A 61 -39.73 14.21 5.85
N ILE A 62 -39.77 15.13 6.83
CA ILE A 62 -38.59 15.86 7.31
C ILE A 62 -37.82 14.96 8.29
N THR A 63 -37.13 13.97 7.75
CA THR A 63 -36.37 12.97 8.51
C THR A 63 -34.87 13.24 8.43
N THR A 64 -34.10 12.69 9.38
CA THR A 64 -32.63 12.77 9.34
C THR A 64 -32.09 12.21 8.03
N GLY A 65 -31.28 13.00 7.33
CA GLY A 65 -30.69 12.64 6.04
C GLY A 65 -31.57 12.98 4.82
N ALA A 66 -32.80 13.46 5.01
CA ALA A 66 -33.63 13.94 3.92
C ALA A 66 -33.00 15.18 3.26
N ALA A 67 -32.99 15.21 1.93
CA ALA A 67 -32.56 16.36 1.16
C ALA A 67 -33.73 17.33 0.99
N VAL A 68 -33.53 18.60 1.36
CA VAL A 68 -34.58 19.61 1.33
C VAL A 68 -34.10 20.89 0.65
N HIS A 69 -35.05 21.61 0.09
CA HIS A 69 -34.90 22.95 -0.45
C HIS A 69 -35.80 23.89 0.35
N ILE A 70 -35.20 24.88 0.99
CA ILE A 70 -35.86 25.82 1.90
C ILE A 70 -35.76 27.23 1.34
N LYS A 71 -36.89 27.94 1.35
CA LYS A 71 -36.99 29.38 1.17
C LYS A 71 -37.53 30.03 2.43
N GLY A 72 -37.04 31.22 2.75
CA GLY A 72 -37.46 31.93 3.95
C GLY A 72 -36.71 33.23 4.17
N GLU A 73 -37.06 33.91 5.26
CA GLU A 73 -36.40 35.13 5.72
C GLU A 73 -35.28 34.77 6.70
N LEU A 74 -34.07 35.34 6.52
CA LEU A 74 -32.97 35.15 7.46
C LEU A 74 -33.03 36.24 8.53
N VAL A 75 -33.35 35.88 9.77
CA VAL A 75 -33.55 36.81 10.89
C VAL A 75 -32.55 36.55 12.02
N GLU A 76 -32.45 37.49 12.95
CA GLU A 76 -31.74 37.28 14.21
C GLU A 76 -32.46 36.21 15.05
N SER A 77 -31.70 35.21 15.51
CA SER A 77 -32.25 34.10 16.27
C SER A 77 -32.66 34.53 17.67
N GLN A 78 -33.86 34.13 18.09
CA GLN A 78 -34.33 34.31 19.46
C GLN A 78 -33.76 33.26 20.43
N GLY A 79 -33.15 32.19 19.91
CA GLY A 79 -32.57 31.10 20.70
C GLY A 79 -31.11 31.34 21.10
N LYS A 80 -30.73 30.86 22.29
CA LYS A 80 -29.33 30.85 22.74
C LYS A 80 -28.52 29.80 21.95
N GLY A 81 -27.39 30.21 21.38
CA GLY A 81 -26.42 29.31 20.75
C GLY A 81 -26.26 29.48 19.24
N GLN A 82 -27.07 30.31 18.59
CA GLN A 82 -26.96 30.65 17.19
C GLN A 82 -27.31 32.12 16.98
N LYS A 83 -26.67 32.78 16.01
CA LYS A 83 -26.85 34.21 15.74
C LYS A 83 -28.06 34.49 14.84
N VAL A 84 -28.27 33.62 13.86
CA VAL A 84 -29.31 33.77 12.84
C VAL A 84 -30.09 32.47 12.66
N GLU A 85 -31.32 32.58 12.19
CA GLU A 85 -32.18 31.47 11.81
C GLU A 85 -33.07 31.85 10.62
N ILE A 86 -33.54 30.86 9.88
CA ILE A 86 -34.42 31.07 8.73
C ILE A 86 -35.87 30.83 9.15
N ILE A 87 -36.74 31.82 9.00
CA ILE A 87 -38.19 31.64 9.11
C ILE A 87 -38.67 31.09 7.77
N VAL A 88 -39.08 29.82 7.77
CA VAL A 88 -39.39 29.07 6.54
C VAL A 88 -40.71 29.56 5.96
N SER A 89 -40.67 30.07 4.73
CA SER A 89 -41.86 30.39 3.93
C SER A 89 -42.27 29.24 3.01
N SER A 90 -41.30 28.43 2.57
CA SER A 90 -41.55 27.26 1.72
C SER A 90 -40.48 26.19 1.94
N ILE A 91 -40.91 24.92 1.98
CA ILE A 91 -40.02 23.76 2.04
C ILE A 91 -40.45 22.71 1.01
N GLN A 92 -39.47 22.20 0.27
CA GLN A 92 -39.63 21.12 -0.70
C GLN A 92 -38.71 19.95 -0.33
N ILE A 93 -39.26 18.75 -0.23
CA ILE A 93 -38.47 17.51 -0.12
C ILE A 93 -37.91 17.18 -1.51
N LEU A 94 -36.58 17.18 -1.63
CA LEU A 94 -35.86 16.82 -2.86
C LEU A 94 -35.53 15.33 -2.91
N GLY A 95 -35.34 14.71 -1.75
CA GLY A 95 -35.09 13.29 -1.61
C GLY A 95 -35.38 12.81 -0.20
N ASP A 96 -36.26 11.82 -0.07
CA ASP A 96 -36.60 11.23 1.21
C ASP A 96 -35.43 10.44 1.81
N SER A 97 -35.44 10.30 3.13
CA SER A 97 -34.55 9.39 3.84
C SER A 97 -35.38 8.54 4.79
N ASN A 98 -35.29 7.21 4.64
CA ASN A 98 -35.96 6.30 5.56
C ASN A 98 -35.14 6.20 6.86
N PRO A 99 -35.64 6.70 8.01
CA PRO A 99 -34.90 6.68 9.27
C PRO A 99 -34.70 5.26 9.81
N GLU A 100 -35.46 4.25 9.37
CA GLU A 100 -35.29 2.87 9.83
C GLU A 100 -34.10 2.18 9.15
N THR A 101 -33.82 2.52 7.89
CA THR A 101 -32.76 1.89 7.09
C THR A 101 -31.51 2.73 6.96
N PHE A 102 -31.54 4.01 7.35
CA PHE A 102 -30.37 4.88 7.26
C PHE A 102 -29.30 4.46 8.29
N PRO A 103 -28.08 4.05 7.88
CA PRO A 103 -27.12 3.47 8.82
C PRO A 103 -26.52 4.51 9.78
N ILE A 104 -26.38 5.77 9.35
CA ILE A 104 -25.76 6.84 10.15
C ILE A 104 -26.83 7.61 10.93
N GLN A 105 -27.45 6.91 11.87
CA GLN A 105 -28.40 7.51 12.82
C GLN A 105 -27.74 8.64 13.63
N PRO A 106 -28.50 9.62 14.16
CA PRO A 106 -28.00 10.76 14.93
C PRO A 106 -27.58 10.35 16.36
N LYS A 107 -26.65 9.39 16.43
CA LYS A 107 -26.02 8.86 17.64
C LYS A 107 -24.53 8.74 17.42
N LYS A 108 -23.77 8.51 18.49
CA LYS A 108 -22.34 8.25 18.38
C LYS A 108 -22.10 6.89 17.71
N HIS A 109 -21.21 6.87 16.73
CA HIS A 109 -20.74 5.65 16.06
C HIS A 109 -19.24 5.47 16.29
N SER A 110 -18.76 4.23 16.24
CA SER A 110 -17.32 3.96 16.26
C SER A 110 -16.69 4.34 14.92
N LEU A 111 -15.40 4.64 14.92
CA LEU A 111 -14.66 4.90 13.66
C LEU A 111 -14.60 3.64 12.77
N GLU A 112 -14.62 2.44 13.37
CA GLU A 112 -14.70 1.17 12.64
C GLU A 112 -15.99 1.06 11.82
N PHE A 113 -17.15 1.27 12.46
CA PHE A 113 -18.45 1.26 11.79
C PHE A 113 -18.51 2.30 10.66
N LEU A 114 -17.92 3.48 10.89
CA LEU A 114 -17.86 4.52 9.87
C LEU A 114 -16.94 4.14 8.71
N ARG A 115 -15.87 3.36 8.93
CA ARG A 115 -15.03 2.80 7.86
C ARG A 115 -15.79 1.78 7.01
N GLU A 116 -16.58 0.90 7.62
CA GLU A 116 -17.48 -0.02 6.89
C GLU A 116 -18.54 0.74 6.05
N ASN A 117 -18.92 1.94 6.49
CA ASN A 117 -19.87 2.82 5.80
C ASN A 117 -19.19 4.03 5.13
N ALA A 118 -17.99 3.84 4.55
CA ALA A 118 -17.17 4.93 4.01
C ALA A 118 -17.90 5.82 2.99
N HIS A 119 -18.79 5.25 2.18
CA HIS A 119 -19.62 5.97 1.21
C HIS A 119 -20.61 6.98 1.83
N LEU A 120 -20.94 6.85 3.12
CA LEU A 120 -21.82 7.76 3.84
C LEU A 120 -21.11 8.55 4.95
N ARG A 121 -19.93 8.11 5.43
CA ARG A 121 -19.29 8.67 6.62
C ARG A 121 -18.98 10.16 6.51
N THR A 122 -18.72 10.70 5.32
CA THR A 122 -18.49 12.14 5.06
C THR A 122 -19.70 13.00 5.43
N ARG A 123 -20.89 12.41 5.60
CA ARG A 123 -22.06 13.08 6.16
C ARG A 123 -22.00 13.22 7.68
N THR A 124 -20.99 12.71 8.38
CA THR A 124 -20.79 12.95 9.81
C THR A 124 -19.91 14.17 10.05
N ASN A 125 -20.07 14.81 11.20
CA ASN A 125 -19.28 15.99 11.58
C ASN A 125 -17.76 15.72 11.48
N THR A 126 -17.29 14.62 12.08
CA THR A 126 -15.87 14.23 12.07
C THR A 126 -15.30 14.10 10.66
N PHE A 127 -15.90 13.29 9.80
CA PHE A 127 -15.33 13.06 8.48
C PHE A 127 -15.56 14.24 7.53
N SER A 128 -16.63 15.03 7.71
CA SER A 128 -16.78 16.29 6.96
C SER A 128 -15.66 17.28 7.28
N ALA A 129 -15.30 17.44 8.57
CA ALA A 129 -14.19 18.29 8.99
C ALA A 129 -12.85 17.78 8.47
N VAL A 130 -12.58 16.48 8.59
CA VAL A 130 -11.36 15.86 8.04
C VAL A 130 -11.23 16.10 6.53
N MET A 131 -12.31 15.91 5.77
CA MET A 131 -12.26 16.05 4.30
C MET A 131 -12.17 17.52 3.86
N ARG A 132 -12.81 18.47 4.56
CA ARG A 132 -12.59 19.90 4.33
C ARG A 132 -11.14 20.30 4.63
N LEU A 133 -10.56 19.82 5.74
CA LEU A 133 -9.17 20.08 6.08
C LEU A 133 -8.19 19.46 5.06
N ARG A 134 -8.46 18.23 4.61
CA ARG A 134 -7.71 17.58 3.52
C ARG A 134 -7.75 18.43 2.25
N SER A 135 -8.92 18.92 1.86
CA SER A 135 -9.07 19.81 0.69
C SER A 135 -8.26 21.09 0.85
N ALA A 136 -8.30 21.73 2.02
CA ALA A 136 -7.56 22.95 2.29
C ALA A 136 -6.04 22.73 2.30
N LEU A 137 -5.55 21.61 2.85
CA LEU A 137 -4.14 21.22 2.79
C LEU A 137 -3.68 21.02 1.35
N SER A 138 -4.45 20.29 0.53
CA SER A 138 -4.11 20.07 -0.89
C SER A 138 -4.01 21.41 -1.64
N PHE A 139 -4.96 22.31 -1.42
CA PHE A 139 -4.91 23.66 -2.00
C PHE A 139 -3.70 24.48 -1.51
N ALA A 140 -3.39 24.40 -0.21
CA ALA A 140 -2.24 25.09 0.37
C ALA A 140 -0.92 24.59 -0.22
N ILE A 141 -0.78 23.28 -0.44
CA ILE A 141 0.40 22.67 -1.07
C ILE A 141 0.60 23.21 -2.49
N HIS A 142 -0.43 23.15 -3.33
CA HIS A 142 -0.35 23.70 -4.69
C HIS A 142 -0.04 25.20 -4.69
N SER A 143 -0.68 25.95 -3.78
CA SER A 143 -0.46 27.39 -3.62
C SER A 143 0.98 27.69 -3.21
N TYR A 144 1.55 26.93 -2.29
CA TYR A 144 2.94 27.08 -1.85
C TYR A 144 3.91 26.92 -3.01
N PHE A 145 3.84 25.78 -3.69
CA PHE A 145 4.77 25.48 -4.78
C PHE A 145 4.62 26.45 -5.94
N ASN A 146 3.39 26.80 -6.32
CA ASN A 146 3.16 27.79 -7.38
C ASN A 146 3.73 29.18 -7.04
N LYS A 147 3.51 29.68 -5.81
CA LYS A 147 4.07 30.97 -5.35
C LYS A 147 5.60 30.96 -5.30
N ASN A 148 6.21 29.80 -5.08
CA ASN A 148 7.66 29.64 -5.00
C ASN A 148 8.33 29.22 -6.33
N GLY A 149 7.60 29.34 -7.44
CA GLY A 149 8.13 29.14 -8.79
C GLY A 149 8.36 27.69 -9.19
N PHE A 150 7.67 26.74 -8.54
CA PHE A 150 7.70 25.33 -8.92
C PHE A 150 6.68 25.02 -10.02
N TYR A 151 7.04 24.11 -10.91
CA TYR A 151 6.13 23.55 -11.90
C TYR A 151 5.55 22.22 -11.42
N TYR A 152 4.23 22.10 -11.49
CA TYR A 152 3.55 20.83 -11.20
C TYR A 152 3.77 19.88 -12.37
N MET A 153 4.29 18.68 -12.10
CA MET A 153 4.43 17.62 -13.10
C MET A 153 3.70 16.35 -12.67
N HIS A 154 3.16 15.66 -13.67
CA HIS A 154 2.51 14.36 -13.47
C HIS A 154 3.52 13.25 -13.79
N ALA A 155 4.10 12.65 -12.75
CA ALA A 155 4.93 11.46 -12.91
C ALA A 155 4.08 10.27 -13.41
N PRO A 156 4.67 9.35 -14.20
CA PRO A 156 3.95 8.17 -14.67
C PRO A 156 3.57 7.24 -13.52
N ILE A 157 2.33 6.76 -13.53
CA ILE A 157 1.83 5.80 -12.52
C ILE A 157 2.23 4.36 -12.86
N ILE A 158 2.15 4.01 -14.14
CA ILE A 158 2.61 2.70 -14.63
C ILE A 158 4.10 2.81 -14.93
N THR A 159 4.89 1.92 -14.35
CA THR A 159 6.34 1.90 -14.51
C THR A 159 6.84 0.50 -14.89
N GLY A 160 7.92 0.46 -15.66
CA GLY A 160 8.66 -0.77 -15.97
C GLY A 160 9.89 -0.96 -15.09
N SER A 161 10.09 -0.10 -14.09
CA SER A 161 11.27 -0.06 -13.24
C SER A 161 10.86 -0.05 -11.77
N ASP A 162 11.62 -0.77 -10.94
CA ASP A 162 11.54 -0.62 -9.49
C ASP A 162 12.44 0.54 -9.08
N ALA A 163 11.84 1.71 -8.85
CA ALA A 163 12.56 2.96 -8.58
C ALA A 163 13.41 2.93 -7.30
N GLU A 164 13.09 2.04 -6.35
CA GLU A 164 13.74 1.97 -5.03
C GLU A 164 14.47 0.63 -4.78
N GLY A 165 14.17 -0.41 -5.57
CA GLY A 165 14.85 -1.71 -5.52
C GLY A 165 14.56 -2.53 -4.27
N ALA A 166 13.57 -2.14 -3.47
CA ALA A 166 13.37 -2.64 -2.11
C ALA A 166 11.91 -2.96 -1.73
N GLY A 167 10.92 -2.57 -2.54
CA GLY A 167 9.50 -2.68 -2.21
C GLY A 167 8.74 -3.68 -3.07
N GLU A 168 7.77 -4.39 -2.48
CA GLU A 168 6.81 -5.17 -3.28
C GLU A 168 5.91 -4.21 -4.08
N MET A 169 5.85 -4.38 -5.41
CA MET A 169 5.05 -3.54 -6.31
C MET A 169 3.80 -4.29 -6.83
N PHE A 170 2.73 -3.56 -7.15
CA PHE A 170 1.56 -4.16 -7.80
C PHE A 170 1.80 -4.32 -9.31
N ARG A 171 1.68 -5.54 -9.82
CA ARG A 171 1.77 -5.83 -11.25
C ARG A 171 0.57 -5.27 -12.01
N VAL A 172 0.83 -4.58 -13.12
CA VAL A 172 -0.16 -4.13 -14.09
C VAL A 172 0.03 -4.95 -15.36
N SER A 173 -0.97 -5.71 -15.76
CA SER A 173 -0.88 -6.61 -16.91
C SER A 173 -2.24 -6.81 -17.55
N THR A 174 -2.24 -6.93 -18.88
CA THR A 174 -3.41 -7.34 -19.68
C THR A 174 -3.39 -8.81 -20.03
N LEU A 175 -2.29 -9.52 -19.72
CA LEU A 175 -2.19 -10.95 -19.95
C LEU A 175 -3.21 -11.71 -19.10
N PRO A 176 -3.75 -12.81 -19.62
CA PRO A 176 -4.69 -13.62 -18.85
C PRO A 176 -3.97 -14.21 -17.64
N ALA A 177 -4.57 -14.04 -16.45
CA ALA A 177 -4.03 -14.58 -15.21
C ALA A 177 -3.92 -16.11 -15.23
N ILE A 178 -4.80 -16.75 -15.99
CA ILE A 178 -4.81 -18.19 -16.25
C ILE A 178 -4.35 -18.41 -17.69
N ASN A 179 -3.24 -19.14 -17.88
CA ASN A 179 -2.62 -19.42 -19.19
C ASN A 179 -2.10 -18.18 -19.93
N PRO A 180 -1.17 -17.39 -19.35
CA PRO A 180 -0.49 -16.32 -20.08
C PRO A 180 0.32 -16.86 -21.26
N PRO A 181 0.61 -16.05 -22.29
CA PRO A 181 1.54 -16.42 -23.35
C PRO A 181 2.92 -16.74 -22.77
N ILE A 182 3.59 -17.70 -23.36
CA ILE A 182 4.86 -18.25 -22.87
C ILE A 182 5.92 -18.10 -23.96
N LYS A 183 7.15 -17.73 -23.58
CA LYS A 183 8.28 -17.66 -24.50
C LYS A 183 8.59 -19.04 -25.05
N ILE A 184 8.57 -19.16 -26.37
CA ILE A 184 9.09 -20.35 -27.05
C ILE A 184 10.62 -20.18 -27.13
N ILE A 185 11.35 -20.78 -26.18
CA ILE A 185 12.82 -20.72 -26.17
C ILE A 185 13.37 -21.42 -27.43
N ASP A 186 14.13 -20.68 -28.25
CA ASP A 186 14.82 -21.24 -29.42
C ASP A 186 15.96 -22.16 -28.95
N GLU A 187 15.81 -23.46 -29.21
CA GLU A 187 16.58 -24.59 -28.63
C GLU A 187 18.08 -24.58 -28.95
N LYS A 188 18.58 -23.67 -29.78
CA LYS A 188 19.99 -23.65 -30.24
C LYS A 188 20.97 -22.95 -29.29
N LYS A 189 20.52 -22.22 -28.26
CA LYS A 189 21.40 -21.33 -27.47
C LYS A 189 21.41 -21.49 -25.94
N SER A 190 20.54 -22.27 -25.30
CA SER A 190 20.51 -22.35 -23.83
C SER A 190 21.20 -23.62 -23.27
N LYS A 191 22.15 -23.43 -22.35
CA LYS A 191 22.59 -24.48 -21.41
C LYS A 191 21.49 -24.65 -20.37
N ILE A 192 20.85 -25.81 -20.33
CA ILE A 192 19.84 -26.14 -19.31
C ILE A 192 20.54 -26.27 -17.95
N ASP A 193 20.02 -25.58 -16.93
CA ASP A 193 20.48 -25.71 -15.53
C ASP A 193 19.72 -26.84 -14.84
N TYR A 194 20.39 -27.98 -14.69
CA TYR A 194 19.83 -29.22 -14.17
C TYR A 194 19.82 -29.30 -12.63
N SER A 195 20.39 -28.33 -11.91
CA SER A 195 20.43 -28.33 -10.44
C SER A 195 19.04 -28.16 -9.80
N LYS A 196 18.12 -27.48 -10.49
CA LYS A 196 16.71 -27.32 -10.08
C LYS A 196 15.87 -28.60 -10.24
N PHE A 197 16.35 -29.56 -11.02
CA PHE A 197 15.68 -30.84 -11.26
C PHE A 197 15.61 -31.69 -9.97
N ASP A 198 16.66 -31.63 -9.14
CA ASP A 198 16.76 -32.37 -7.88
C ASP A 198 15.73 -31.91 -6.84
N HIS A 199 15.47 -30.60 -6.75
CA HIS A 199 14.49 -30.08 -5.79
C HIS A 199 13.05 -30.39 -6.21
N LEU A 200 12.73 -30.26 -7.50
CA LEU A 200 11.39 -30.51 -8.01
C LEU A 200 11.02 -32.00 -7.98
N ALA A 201 11.95 -32.88 -8.32
CA ALA A 201 11.77 -34.33 -8.24
C ALA A 201 11.57 -34.80 -6.78
N ASN A 202 12.27 -34.19 -5.82
CA ASN A 202 12.10 -34.47 -4.40
C ASN A 202 10.77 -33.98 -3.83
N GLU A 203 10.30 -32.80 -4.25
CA GLU A 203 8.97 -32.30 -3.88
C GLU A 203 7.84 -33.15 -4.48
N TYR A 204 7.98 -33.59 -5.75
CA TYR A 204 7.05 -34.55 -6.36
C TYR A 204 7.03 -35.90 -5.63
N TYR A 205 8.19 -36.36 -5.18
CA TYR A 205 8.34 -37.59 -4.39
C TYR A 205 7.68 -37.46 -3.01
N LYS A 206 7.79 -36.29 -2.36
CA LYS A 206 7.07 -35.97 -1.12
C LYS A 206 5.56 -35.96 -1.31
N VAL A 207 5.05 -35.33 -2.37
CA VAL A 207 3.60 -35.30 -2.65
C VAL A 207 3.03 -36.69 -2.89
N ILE A 208 3.75 -37.54 -3.64
CA ILE A 208 3.35 -38.94 -3.86
C ILE A 208 3.40 -39.73 -2.54
N LEU A 209 4.43 -39.53 -1.71
CA LEU A 209 4.55 -40.15 -0.39
C LEU A 209 3.43 -39.69 0.56
N GLU A 210 3.19 -38.39 0.68
CA GLU A 210 2.18 -37.80 1.55
C GLU A 210 0.76 -38.21 1.17
N TYR A 211 0.48 -38.37 -0.14
CA TYR A 211 -0.81 -38.83 -0.63
C TYR A 211 -1.05 -40.31 -0.35
N VAL A 212 -0.02 -41.16 -0.54
CA VAL A 212 -0.06 -42.60 -0.18
C VAL A 212 -0.19 -42.80 1.33
N ILE A 213 0.35 -41.87 2.13
CA ILE A 213 0.25 -41.88 3.60
C ILE A 213 -1.14 -41.43 4.10
N LYS A 214 -1.97 -40.75 3.29
CA LYS A 214 -3.26 -40.16 3.72
C LYS A 214 -4.51 -41.00 3.52
N SER A 215 -4.50 -42.01 2.67
CA SER A 215 -5.70 -42.80 2.36
C SER A 215 -5.89 -43.95 3.35
N ASN A 216 -6.58 -43.68 4.46
CA ASN A 216 -7.28 -44.72 5.22
C ASN A 216 -8.46 -45.21 4.35
N ASP A 217 -8.49 -46.51 4.04
CA ASP A 217 -9.64 -47.26 3.52
C ASP A 217 -10.11 -47.10 2.05
N LEU A 218 -9.32 -46.56 1.12
CA LEU A 218 -9.70 -46.53 -0.31
C LEU A 218 -9.09 -47.67 -1.13
N GLY A 219 -9.92 -48.30 -1.98
CA GLY A 219 -9.47 -49.27 -2.96
C GLY A 219 -8.71 -48.63 -4.13
N LEU A 220 -7.87 -49.41 -4.82
CA LEU A 220 -6.99 -48.94 -5.90
C LEU A 220 -7.73 -48.13 -7.01
N GLU A 221 -8.99 -48.48 -7.31
CA GLU A 221 -9.80 -47.79 -8.34
C GLU A 221 -10.34 -46.43 -7.89
N GLU A 222 -10.67 -46.26 -6.62
CA GLU A 222 -11.10 -44.97 -6.07
C GLU A 222 -9.91 -44.00 -5.96
N VAL A 223 -8.73 -44.53 -5.63
CA VAL A 223 -7.46 -43.77 -5.68
C VAL A 223 -7.16 -43.32 -7.11
N LYS A 224 -7.36 -44.18 -8.11
CA LYS A 224 -7.21 -43.82 -9.54
C LYS A 224 -8.18 -42.73 -9.98
N SER A 225 -9.46 -42.81 -9.59
CA SER A 225 -10.48 -41.78 -9.89
C SER A 225 -10.14 -40.43 -9.24
N LEU A 226 -9.69 -40.45 -7.99
CA LEU A 226 -9.35 -39.24 -7.23
C LEU A 226 -8.06 -38.58 -7.76
N ILE A 227 -7.02 -39.35 -8.06
CA ILE A 227 -5.80 -38.86 -8.72
C ILE A 227 -6.15 -38.27 -10.10
N SER A 228 -7.02 -38.92 -10.87
CA SER A 228 -7.49 -38.41 -12.16
C SER A 228 -8.20 -37.07 -11.99
N SER A 229 -9.08 -36.92 -10.99
CA SER A 229 -9.78 -35.66 -10.72
C SER A 229 -8.88 -34.53 -10.19
N THR A 230 -7.85 -34.87 -9.41
CA THR A 230 -6.94 -33.91 -8.74
C THR A 230 -5.78 -33.47 -9.64
N LEU A 231 -5.40 -34.29 -10.63
CA LEU A 231 -4.35 -33.99 -11.62
C LEU A 231 -4.93 -33.57 -12.99
N THR A 232 -6.22 -33.30 -13.08
CA THR A 232 -6.73 -32.51 -14.20
C THR A 232 -6.14 -31.10 -14.13
N HIS A 233 -5.89 -30.49 -15.29
CA HIS A 233 -5.16 -29.23 -15.47
C HIS A 233 -5.63 -28.03 -14.63
N GLU A 234 -6.73 -28.11 -13.86
CA GLU A 234 -7.42 -26.93 -13.33
C GLU A 234 -7.49 -26.77 -11.80
N LYS A 235 -7.24 -27.79 -10.94
CA LYS A 235 -7.32 -27.58 -9.47
C LYS A 235 -6.40 -28.48 -8.63
N PHE A 236 -5.26 -27.95 -8.18
CA PHE A 236 -4.44 -28.56 -7.13
C PHE A 236 -4.47 -27.67 -5.86
N ASP A 237 -5.05 -28.16 -4.75
CA ASP A 237 -5.10 -27.45 -3.46
C ASP A 237 -4.43 -28.28 -2.35
N LEU A 238 -3.19 -27.87 -1.99
CA LEU A 238 -2.34 -28.48 -0.96
C LEU A 238 -2.85 -28.27 0.48
N LYS A 239 -3.79 -27.36 0.75
CA LYS A 239 -4.16 -26.98 2.13
C LYS A 239 -4.93 -28.06 2.91
N LYS A 240 -5.53 -29.05 2.24
CA LYS A 240 -6.21 -30.17 2.92
C LYS A 240 -5.25 -31.26 3.42
N LEU A 241 -3.96 -31.22 3.08
CA LEU A 241 -2.99 -32.27 3.42
C LEU A 241 -2.34 -32.11 4.81
N ILE A 242 -2.39 -30.96 5.46
CA ILE A 242 -1.53 -30.68 6.64
C ILE A 242 -2.15 -31.06 8.02
N LEU A 243 -3.43 -31.49 8.10
CA LEU A 243 -4.17 -31.60 9.38
C LEU A 243 -4.23 -33.01 10.06
N LEU A 244 -3.24 -33.89 9.93
CA LEU A 244 -3.29 -35.22 10.58
C LEU A 244 -2.43 -35.35 11.84
N LYS A 245 -2.93 -36.13 12.82
CA LYS A 245 -2.29 -36.30 14.14
C LYS A 245 -1.23 -37.42 14.14
N PRO A 246 -0.13 -37.28 14.90
CA PRO A 246 1.04 -38.19 14.88
C PRO A 246 0.74 -39.68 15.14
N GLU A 247 -0.24 -39.99 15.99
CA GLU A 247 -0.61 -41.37 16.35
C GLU A 247 -1.18 -42.18 15.17
N GLN A 248 -1.75 -41.51 14.17
CA GLN A 248 -2.23 -42.13 12.92
C GLN A 248 -1.06 -42.44 11.97
N LEU A 249 0.01 -41.65 12.02
CA LEU A 249 1.24 -41.85 11.24
C LEU A 249 1.99 -43.11 11.69
N GLU A 250 2.00 -43.39 12.99
CA GLU A 250 2.83 -44.46 13.59
C GLU A 250 2.23 -45.87 13.42
N LYS A 251 0.90 -45.99 13.49
CA LYS A 251 0.19 -47.24 13.16
C LYS A 251 0.33 -47.64 11.68
N LEU A 252 0.42 -46.65 10.79
CA LEU A 252 0.52 -46.87 9.35
C LEU A 252 1.94 -47.26 8.92
N LYS A 253 2.96 -46.63 9.52
CA LYS A 253 4.38 -46.96 9.31
C LYS A 253 4.67 -48.45 9.59
N ASN A 254 4.09 -48.98 10.66
CA ASN A 254 4.20 -50.41 11.04
C ASN A 254 3.50 -51.39 10.08
N ARG A 255 2.57 -50.92 9.22
CA ARG A 255 1.84 -51.74 8.24
C ARG A 255 2.55 -51.75 6.87
N ILE A 256 3.10 -50.61 6.43
CA ILE A 256 3.91 -50.49 5.21
C ILE A 256 5.18 -51.36 5.30
N ASP A 257 5.74 -51.53 6.50
CA ASP A 257 6.89 -52.40 6.70
C ASP A 257 6.61 -53.90 6.44
N LYS A 258 5.34 -54.32 6.39
CA LYS A 258 4.95 -55.72 6.18
C LYS A 258 4.68 -56.11 4.72
N ASP A 259 4.54 -55.15 3.80
CA ASP A 259 4.33 -55.43 2.36
C ASP A 259 5.64 -55.37 1.56
N ILE A 260 6.34 -56.50 1.57
CA ILE A 260 7.65 -56.69 0.93
C ILE A 260 7.55 -56.56 -0.61
N ALA A 261 6.40 -56.91 -1.21
CA ALA A 261 6.23 -56.86 -2.66
C ALA A 261 6.12 -55.42 -3.18
N PHE A 262 5.40 -54.57 -2.46
CA PHE A 262 5.31 -53.14 -2.77
C PHE A 262 6.64 -52.42 -2.56
N LYS A 263 7.35 -52.71 -1.44
CA LYS A 263 8.70 -52.18 -1.17
C LYS A 263 9.72 -52.56 -2.25
N ASN A 264 9.66 -53.79 -2.74
CA ASN A 264 10.55 -54.27 -3.80
C ASN A 264 10.24 -53.64 -5.16
N ARG A 265 8.96 -53.36 -5.46
CA ARG A 265 8.55 -52.67 -6.70
C ARG A 265 8.98 -51.20 -6.71
N LEU A 266 8.78 -50.48 -5.60
CA LEU A 266 9.29 -49.11 -5.41
C LEU A 266 10.82 -49.04 -5.49
N LYS A 267 11.53 -50.00 -4.86
CA LYS A 267 12.99 -50.11 -4.98
C LYS A 267 13.45 -50.37 -6.42
N LYS A 268 12.74 -51.18 -7.20
CA LYS A 268 13.08 -51.47 -8.61
C LYS A 268 12.90 -50.24 -9.50
N LEU A 269 11.86 -49.46 -9.25
CA LEU A 269 11.60 -48.18 -9.93
C LEU A 269 12.68 -47.15 -9.56
N PHE A 270 13.00 -47.02 -8.27
CA PHE A 270 14.06 -46.15 -7.76
C PHE A 270 15.44 -46.53 -8.30
N LYS A 271 15.74 -47.83 -8.42
CA LYS A 271 16.99 -48.32 -9.03
C LYS A 271 17.07 -47.99 -10.52
N SER A 272 15.94 -47.95 -11.22
CA SER A 272 15.88 -47.57 -12.64
C SER A 272 16.07 -46.06 -12.82
N PHE A 273 15.47 -45.24 -11.96
CA PHE A 273 15.68 -43.79 -11.91
C PHE A 273 17.10 -43.41 -11.49
N SER A 274 17.64 -44.05 -10.45
CA SER A 274 18.99 -43.84 -9.94
C SER A 274 20.06 -44.29 -10.93
N SER A 275 19.86 -45.41 -11.65
CA SER A 275 20.74 -45.85 -12.73
C SER A 275 20.79 -44.86 -13.89
N LEU A 276 19.64 -44.29 -14.26
CA LEU A 276 19.56 -43.23 -15.28
C LEU A 276 20.31 -41.98 -14.82
N HIS A 277 20.11 -41.57 -13.56
CA HIS A 277 20.78 -40.43 -12.93
C HIS A 277 22.32 -40.61 -12.83
N THR A 278 22.81 -41.78 -12.40
CA THR A 278 24.25 -42.07 -12.30
C THR A 278 24.93 -42.02 -13.67
N ARG A 279 24.30 -42.58 -14.72
CA ARG A 279 24.84 -42.56 -16.08
C ARG A 279 24.85 -41.15 -16.71
N PHE A 280 23.91 -40.30 -16.32
CA PHE A 280 23.87 -38.88 -16.69
C PHE A 280 24.93 -38.05 -15.95
N ARG A 281 25.10 -38.28 -14.65
CA ARG A 281 26.04 -37.56 -13.78
C ARG A 281 27.52 -37.87 -14.10
N GLU A 282 27.81 -39.07 -14.59
CA GLU A 282 29.16 -39.50 -14.98
C GLU A 282 29.60 -39.03 -16.37
N GLY A 283 28.83 -38.19 -17.07
CA GLY A 283 29.23 -37.60 -18.36
C GLY A 283 29.36 -38.62 -19.50
N ARG A 284 28.90 -39.87 -19.33
CA ARG A 284 28.87 -40.90 -20.38
C ARG A 284 27.76 -40.67 -21.43
N ILE A 285 27.03 -39.56 -21.29
CA ILE A 285 26.06 -39.03 -22.25
C ILE A 285 26.45 -37.56 -22.50
N ASN A 286 27.50 -37.35 -23.29
CA ASN A 286 27.81 -36.00 -23.78
C ASN A 286 27.07 -35.76 -25.11
N THR A 287 26.45 -34.58 -25.22
CA THR A 287 25.86 -33.99 -26.44
C THR A 287 25.08 -34.99 -27.31
N MET A 288 23.92 -35.47 -26.83
CA MET A 288 23.03 -36.27 -27.68
C MET A 288 22.12 -35.35 -28.52
N ASP A 289 22.13 -35.54 -29.84
CA ASP A 289 21.10 -35.02 -30.74
C ASP A 289 19.72 -35.59 -30.32
N LYS A 290 18.66 -34.78 -30.47
CA LYS A 290 17.26 -35.05 -30.10
C LYS A 290 16.76 -36.40 -30.64
N LYS A 291 17.33 -36.88 -31.75
CA LYS A 291 17.06 -38.22 -32.32
C LYS A 291 17.43 -39.37 -31.39
N ASP A 292 18.59 -39.33 -30.75
CA ASP A 292 19.07 -40.46 -29.96
C ASP A 292 18.39 -40.53 -28.59
N LEU A 293 18.01 -39.38 -28.02
CA LEU A 293 17.22 -39.32 -26.79
C LEU A 293 15.80 -39.85 -27.02
N VAL A 294 15.16 -39.47 -28.13
CA VAL A 294 13.85 -40.02 -28.54
C VAL A 294 13.95 -41.52 -28.83
N LEU A 295 15.04 -42.01 -29.43
CA LEU A 295 15.29 -43.45 -29.63
C LEU A 295 15.42 -44.21 -28.30
N LYS A 296 16.12 -43.64 -27.31
CA LYS A 296 16.26 -44.27 -25.98
C LYS A 296 14.97 -44.20 -25.15
N ILE A 297 14.20 -43.11 -25.22
CA ILE A 297 12.87 -43.02 -24.60
C ILE A 297 11.91 -44.02 -25.26
N LYS A 298 11.97 -44.18 -26.59
CA LYS A 298 11.25 -45.25 -27.31
C LYS A 298 11.68 -46.64 -26.83
N ALA A 299 12.97 -46.86 -26.56
CA ALA A 299 13.46 -48.13 -26.03
C ALA A 299 12.92 -48.40 -24.62
N ILE A 300 12.98 -47.42 -23.71
CA ILE A 300 12.42 -47.52 -22.34
C ILE A 300 10.91 -47.75 -22.39
N CYS A 301 10.19 -47.03 -23.25
CA CYS A 301 8.75 -47.23 -23.44
C CYS A 301 8.48 -48.64 -23.96
N ARG A 302 9.24 -49.15 -24.93
CA ARG A 302 9.11 -50.55 -25.39
C ARG A 302 9.40 -51.56 -24.29
N GLU A 303 10.47 -51.38 -23.53
CA GLU A 303 10.85 -52.28 -22.42
C GLU A 303 9.76 -52.36 -21.34
N ASN A 304 8.99 -51.29 -21.16
CA ASN A 304 7.89 -51.21 -20.18
C ASN A 304 6.50 -51.35 -20.82
N GLY A 305 6.43 -51.67 -22.12
CA GLY A 305 5.18 -51.86 -22.86
C GLY A 305 4.39 -50.59 -23.18
N TRP A 306 4.93 -49.39 -22.95
CA TRP A 306 4.25 -48.11 -23.18
C TRP A 306 4.21 -47.72 -24.66
N ARG A 307 3.10 -47.11 -25.08
CA ARG A 307 2.88 -46.56 -26.43
C ARG A 307 3.09 -45.05 -26.43
N LEU A 308 3.67 -44.54 -27.52
CA LEU A 308 3.92 -43.12 -27.76
C LEU A 308 3.07 -42.68 -28.95
N ASP A 309 2.23 -41.65 -28.80
CA ASP A 309 1.47 -41.12 -29.94
C ASP A 309 2.18 -39.93 -30.61
N ASN A 310 2.24 -40.07 -31.93
CA ASN A 310 2.55 -39.12 -33.01
C ASN A 310 3.61 -38.03 -32.76
N ILE A 311 4.77 -38.21 -33.40
CA ILE A 311 5.89 -37.27 -33.48
C ILE A 311 5.71 -36.44 -34.76
N ALA A 312 5.00 -35.33 -34.66
CA ALA A 312 5.13 -34.27 -35.64
C ALA A 312 6.28 -33.36 -35.18
N GLY A 313 7.43 -33.43 -35.85
CA GLY A 313 8.52 -32.45 -35.66
C GLY A 313 9.33 -32.56 -34.36
N LYS A 314 9.81 -33.76 -34.02
CA LYS A 314 10.78 -34.02 -32.92
C LYS A 314 10.28 -33.77 -31.48
N THR A 315 8.97 -33.64 -31.25
CA THR A 315 8.38 -33.42 -29.91
C THR A 315 7.50 -34.61 -29.50
N ILE A 316 7.61 -35.07 -28.25
CA ILE A 316 6.74 -36.11 -27.67
C ILE A 316 5.48 -35.44 -27.14
N ARG A 317 4.31 -35.72 -27.73
CA ARG A 317 3.05 -35.10 -27.32
C ARG A 317 2.32 -35.86 -26.22
N ARG A 318 2.41 -37.20 -26.18
CA ARG A 318 1.80 -38.03 -25.13
C ARG A 318 2.52 -39.37 -24.97
N ILE A 319 2.53 -39.91 -23.74
CA ILE A 319 2.97 -41.27 -23.40
C ILE A 319 1.75 -42.00 -22.81
N TYR A 320 1.48 -43.22 -23.27
CA TYR A 320 0.38 -44.06 -22.78
C TYR A 320 0.91 -45.39 -22.26
N SER A 321 0.53 -45.79 -21.05
CA SER A 321 0.74 -47.18 -20.60
C SER A 321 -0.50 -48.01 -20.94
N PRO A 322 -0.38 -49.14 -21.67
CA PRO A 322 -1.50 -50.02 -21.94
C PRO A 322 -1.91 -50.88 -20.74
N ASN A 323 -1.07 -51.00 -19.71
CA ASN A 323 -1.40 -51.73 -18.48
C ASN A 323 -1.30 -50.79 -17.25
N GLU A 324 -2.46 -50.57 -16.61
CA GLU A 324 -2.70 -50.09 -15.24
C GLU A 324 -2.05 -48.80 -14.68
N TYR A 325 -1.20 -48.07 -15.42
CA TYR A 325 -0.46 -46.91 -14.86
C TYR A 325 -0.50 -45.58 -15.66
N PRO A 326 -1.68 -44.97 -15.91
CA PRO A 326 -1.80 -43.69 -16.63
C PRO A 326 -1.17 -42.48 -15.91
N SER A 327 -1.13 -42.52 -14.57
CA SER A 327 -0.62 -41.42 -13.73
C SER A 327 0.90 -41.27 -13.81
N LEU A 328 1.64 -42.38 -13.99
CA LEU A 328 3.10 -42.37 -14.11
C LEU A 328 3.56 -41.84 -15.48
N SER A 329 2.83 -42.14 -16.55
CA SER A 329 3.08 -41.55 -17.87
C SER A 329 2.80 -40.05 -17.91
N LEU A 330 1.80 -39.58 -17.16
CA LEU A 330 1.47 -38.16 -17.02
C LEU A 330 2.54 -37.41 -16.20
N CYS A 331 3.06 -38.02 -15.12
CA CYS A 331 4.21 -37.49 -14.38
C CYS A 331 5.44 -37.31 -15.28
N PHE A 332 5.76 -38.30 -16.12
CA PHE A 332 6.88 -38.20 -17.07
C PHE A 332 6.67 -37.11 -18.13
N TYR A 333 5.44 -36.96 -18.64
CA TYR A 333 5.07 -35.90 -19.57
C TYR A 333 5.16 -34.51 -18.93
N ASN A 334 4.66 -34.34 -17.71
CA ASN A 334 4.73 -33.07 -16.98
C ASN A 334 6.17 -32.71 -16.63
N LEU A 335 6.99 -33.68 -16.22
CA LEU A 335 8.42 -33.47 -15.96
C LEU A 335 9.16 -32.96 -17.21
N PHE A 336 8.82 -33.50 -18.40
CA PHE A 336 9.38 -33.07 -19.69
C PHE A 336 8.83 -31.71 -20.15
N SER A 337 7.56 -31.41 -19.86
CA SER A 337 6.93 -30.12 -20.16
C SER A 337 7.48 -28.99 -19.29
N ILE A 338 7.86 -29.30 -18.04
CA ILE A 338 8.41 -28.36 -17.05
C ILE A 338 9.92 -28.11 -17.28
N THR A 339 10.64 -29.00 -17.97
CA THR A 339 12.04 -28.75 -18.38
C THR A 339 12.20 -27.66 -19.45
N ASN A 340 11.11 -27.25 -20.10
CA ASN A 340 11.04 -25.94 -20.73
C ASN A 340 10.46 -24.99 -19.67
N LEU A 341 11.33 -24.23 -19.00
CA LEU A 341 10.91 -23.15 -18.13
C LEU A 341 10.10 -22.16 -18.96
N ASN A 342 8.78 -22.31 -18.90
CA ASN A 342 7.82 -21.51 -19.62
C ASN A 342 7.74 -20.12 -18.96
N GLU A 343 8.76 -19.29 -19.21
CA GLU A 343 8.70 -17.87 -18.84
C GLU A 343 7.53 -17.20 -19.55
N VAL A 344 6.77 -16.38 -18.82
CA VAL A 344 5.73 -15.55 -19.41
C VAL A 344 6.36 -14.65 -20.46
N ASP A 345 5.77 -14.64 -21.66
CA ASP A 345 6.20 -13.76 -22.74
C ASP A 345 5.61 -12.37 -22.55
N TYR A 346 6.22 -11.58 -21.68
CA TYR A 346 5.83 -10.20 -21.43
C TYR A 346 6.00 -9.27 -22.65
N SER A 347 6.66 -9.72 -23.73
CA SER A 347 6.65 -8.97 -25.00
C SER A 347 5.26 -8.92 -25.65
N GLN A 348 4.35 -9.80 -25.22
CA GLN A 348 2.96 -9.82 -25.64
C GLN A 348 2.01 -9.12 -24.64
N ASP A 349 2.53 -8.58 -23.53
CA ASP A 349 1.72 -7.71 -22.67
C ASP A 349 1.52 -6.33 -23.32
N PHE A 350 0.63 -5.51 -22.76
CA PHE A 350 0.20 -4.23 -23.35
C PHE A 350 1.37 -3.28 -23.64
N PHE A 351 2.35 -3.22 -22.73
CA PHE A 351 3.53 -2.36 -22.86
C PHE A 351 4.76 -3.08 -23.41
N GLY A 352 4.64 -4.34 -23.85
CA GLY A 352 5.74 -5.14 -24.40
C GLY A 352 6.85 -5.48 -23.39
N LYS A 353 6.63 -5.22 -22.10
CA LYS A 353 7.47 -5.62 -20.97
C LYS A 353 6.62 -5.76 -19.71
N GLU A 354 7.21 -6.30 -18.65
CA GLU A 354 6.57 -6.33 -17.33
C GLU A 354 6.42 -4.90 -16.80
N THR A 355 5.24 -4.59 -16.25
CA THR A 355 4.90 -3.28 -15.72
C THR A 355 4.21 -3.37 -14.37
N ASN A 356 4.40 -2.34 -13.56
CA ASN A 356 3.94 -2.24 -12.19
C ASN A 356 3.34 -0.85 -11.91
N LEU A 357 2.65 -0.70 -10.78
CA LEU A 357 2.29 0.60 -10.23
C LEU A 357 3.48 1.19 -9.45
N THR A 358 3.77 2.47 -9.68
CA THR A 358 4.94 3.13 -9.10
C THR A 358 4.85 3.31 -7.59
N VAL A 359 6.01 3.22 -6.93
CA VAL A 359 6.20 3.52 -5.50
C VAL A 359 6.52 5.00 -5.27
N SER A 360 7.02 5.71 -6.29
CA SER A 360 7.46 7.11 -6.24
C SER A 360 7.62 7.67 -7.65
N GLY A 361 7.35 8.96 -7.85
CA GLY A 361 7.65 9.68 -9.10
C GLY A 361 9.02 10.37 -9.11
N GLN A 362 9.87 10.11 -8.12
CA GLN A 362 11.11 10.86 -7.89
C GLN A 362 12.08 10.79 -9.07
N LEU A 363 12.34 9.60 -9.63
CA LEU A 363 13.34 9.45 -10.70
C LEU A 363 12.95 10.27 -11.93
N GLU A 364 11.66 10.30 -12.26
CA GLU A 364 11.13 11.13 -13.34
C GLU A 364 11.12 12.62 -12.97
N ALA A 365 10.89 12.97 -11.71
CA ALA A 365 10.97 14.35 -11.23
C ALA A 365 12.38 14.95 -11.38
N GLU A 366 13.43 14.15 -11.18
CA GLU A 366 14.82 14.57 -11.44
C GLU A 366 15.03 14.97 -12.91
N THR A 367 14.40 14.28 -13.86
CA THR A 367 14.50 14.64 -15.29
C THR A 367 13.94 16.04 -15.56
N TYR A 368 12.82 16.38 -14.93
CA TYR A 368 12.19 17.69 -15.06
C TYR A 368 12.94 18.76 -14.28
N ALA A 369 13.48 18.46 -13.11
CA ALA A 369 14.29 19.40 -12.34
C ALA A 369 15.51 19.87 -13.15
N MET A 370 16.15 18.98 -13.91
CA MET A 370 17.29 19.33 -14.78
C MET A 370 16.92 20.27 -15.94
N SER A 371 15.64 20.52 -16.22
CA SER A 371 15.18 21.42 -17.29
C SER A 371 14.42 22.65 -16.78
N LEU A 372 13.53 22.47 -15.81
CA LEU A 372 12.64 23.50 -15.26
C LEU A 372 13.15 24.09 -13.95
N GLY A 373 14.25 23.58 -13.41
CA GLY A 373 14.87 24.04 -12.17
C GLY A 373 14.15 23.56 -10.91
N LYS A 374 12.84 23.81 -10.80
CA LYS A 374 12.01 23.47 -9.63
C LYS A 374 10.72 22.79 -10.07
N VAL A 375 10.52 21.54 -9.68
CA VAL A 375 9.30 20.79 -9.97
C VAL A 375 8.75 20.10 -8.73
N TYR A 376 7.48 19.72 -8.76
CA TYR A 376 6.91 18.83 -7.77
C TYR A 376 5.90 17.89 -8.39
N THR A 377 5.83 16.68 -7.86
CA THR A 377 4.72 15.76 -8.09
C THR A 377 3.69 15.92 -6.96
N PHE A 378 2.45 15.59 -7.28
CA PHE A 378 1.36 15.36 -6.34
C PHE A 378 0.48 14.30 -7.01
N GLY A 379 0.67 13.05 -6.64
CA GLY A 379 0.05 11.91 -7.31
C GLY A 379 -0.06 10.67 -6.43
N PRO A 380 -0.84 9.67 -6.87
CA PRO A 380 -0.96 8.41 -6.16
C PRO A 380 0.30 7.55 -6.34
N THR A 381 0.68 6.86 -5.27
CA THR A 381 1.76 5.87 -5.22
C THR A 381 1.26 4.62 -4.50
N PHE A 382 1.90 3.48 -4.77
CA PHE A 382 1.38 2.18 -4.36
C PHE A 382 2.46 1.33 -3.71
N ARG A 383 2.09 0.55 -2.69
CA ARG A 383 2.95 -0.45 -2.05
C ARG A 383 2.18 -1.75 -1.83
N ALA A 384 2.73 -2.86 -2.30
CA ALA A 384 2.07 -4.17 -2.25
C ALA A 384 2.41 -4.99 -0.99
N GLU A 385 3.20 -4.44 -0.08
CA GLU A 385 3.56 -5.07 1.19
C GLU A 385 2.31 -5.52 1.97
N ASN A 386 2.33 -6.73 2.51
CA ASN A 386 1.25 -7.26 3.35
C ASN A 386 1.27 -6.69 4.79
N SER A 387 1.20 -5.36 4.90
CA SER A 387 1.24 -4.61 6.17
C SER A 387 -0.15 -4.10 6.54
N ASN A 388 -0.76 -4.67 7.60
CA ASN A 388 -2.06 -4.24 8.11
C ASN A 388 -1.93 -3.54 9.47
N THR A 389 -1.53 -2.27 9.45
CA THR A 389 -1.36 -1.44 10.68
C THR A 389 -2.16 -0.15 10.59
N SER A 390 -2.27 0.62 11.67
CA SER A 390 -2.99 1.91 11.69
C SER A 390 -2.32 3.03 10.88
N ARG A 391 -1.13 2.79 10.33
CA ARG A 391 -0.28 3.80 9.66
C ARG A 391 0.07 3.48 8.20
N HIS A 392 -0.35 2.34 7.67
CA HIS A 392 -0.01 1.91 6.31
C HIS A 392 -1.25 1.79 5.42
N LEU A 393 -1.09 2.19 4.16
CA LEU A 393 -2.03 2.02 3.06
C LEU A 393 -1.29 1.39 1.88
N ALA A 394 -2.01 0.64 1.05
CA ALA A 394 -1.51 0.09 -0.21
C ALA A 394 -1.57 1.12 -1.36
N GLU A 395 -2.49 2.09 -1.27
CA GLU A 395 -2.64 3.22 -2.18
C GLU A 395 -2.68 4.49 -1.33
N PHE A 396 -1.80 5.45 -1.61
CA PHE A 396 -1.67 6.71 -0.89
C PHE A 396 -1.15 7.80 -1.83
N TRP A 397 -1.17 9.05 -1.38
CA TRP A 397 -0.74 10.19 -2.19
C TRP A 397 0.60 10.71 -1.69
N MET A 398 1.52 10.95 -2.63
CA MET A 398 2.84 11.53 -2.36
C MET A 398 2.93 12.92 -2.95
N ILE A 399 3.64 13.80 -2.24
CA ILE A 399 4.06 15.11 -2.70
C ILE A 399 5.58 15.11 -2.76
N GLU A 400 6.14 15.26 -3.96
CA GLU A 400 7.56 15.04 -4.21
C GLU A 400 8.19 16.22 -4.96
N PRO A 401 8.64 17.28 -4.27
CA PRO A 401 9.43 18.33 -4.89
C PRO A 401 10.86 17.88 -5.20
N GLU A 402 11.38 18.34 -6.33
CA GLU A 402 12.76 18.15 -6.78
C GLU A 402 13.31 19.48 -7.32
N VAL A 403 14.52 19.86 -6.89
CA VAL A 403 15.12 21.16 -7.21
C VAL A 403 16.57 21.02 -7.65
N ALA A 404 16.87 21.49 -8.86
CA ALA A 404 18.22 21.65 -9.37
C ALA A 404 18.97 22.76 -8.64
N PHE A 405 20.29 22.60 -8.53
CA PHE A 405 21.22 23.49 -7.83
C PHE A 405 20.96 23.63 -6.32
N MET A 406 20.30 22.64 -5.70
CA MET A 406 19.99 22.61 -4.27
C MET A 406 20.71 21.45 -3.59
N ASP A 407 21.45 21.75 -2.53
CA ASP A 407 22.08 20.75 -1.67
C ASP A 407 21.14 20.30 -0.53
N LEU A 408 21.63 19.40 0.33
CA LEU A 408 20.83 18.90 1.46
C LEU A 408 20.40 20.01 2.43
N ALA A 409 21.21 21.05 2.62
CA ALA A 409 20.87 22.14 3.54
C ALA A 409 19.69 22.95 3.00
N GLY A 410 19.71 23.29 1.71
CA GLY A 410 18.58 23.92 1.03
C GLY A 410 17.34 23.04 1.00
N ASN A 411 17.50 21.71 0.90
CA ASN A 411 16.39 20.77 0.98
C ASN A 411 15.72 20.78 2.36
N MET A 412 16.52 20.84 3.43
CA MET A 412 16.01 20.98 4.80
C MET A 412 15.29 22.31 5.01
N ASP A 413 15.83 23.42 4.48
CA ASP A 413 15.17 24.74 4.51
C ASP A 413 13.82 24.72 3.78
N LEU A 414 13.79 24.16 2.57
CA LEU A 414 12.57 24.05 1.76
C LEU A 414 11.49 23.23 2.47
N ALA A 415 11.86 22.07 3.03
CA ALA A 415 10.92 21.20 3.71
C ALA A 415 10.35 21.83 5.00
N GLU A 416 11.18 22.54 5.77
CA GLU A 416 10.73 23.28 6.95
C GLU A 416 9.76 24.41 6.57
N ASP A 417 10.13 25.26 5.61
CA ASP A 417 9.29 26.38 5.15
C ASP A 417 7.96 25.89 4.57
N PHE A 418 7.99 24.85 3.72
CA PHE A 418 6.81 24.20 3.16
C PHE A 418 5.84 23.72 4.24
N LEU A 419 6.34 22.95 5.21
CA LEU A 419 5.51 22.39 6.28
C LEU A 419 4.88 23.49 7.15
N LYS A 420 5.66 24.52 7.50
CA LYS A 420 5.16 25.67 8.27
C LYS A 420 4.08 26.42 7.50
N TYR A 421 4.28 26.65 6.20
CA TYR A 421 3.30 27.33 5.36
C TYR A 421 1.96 26.57 5.30
N VAL A 422 1.99 25.27 4.99
CA VAL A 422 0.74 24.50 4.78
C VAL A 422 -0.05 24.33 6.08
N LEU A 423 0.63 24.15 7.22
CA LEU A 423 -0.02 24.08 8.53
C LEU A 423 -0.55 25.45 8.97
N GLY A 424 0.22 26.52 8.74
CA GLY A 424 -0.22 27.90 9.01
C GLY A 424 -1.44 28.30 8.18
N TYR A 425 -1.52 27.82 6.94
CA TYR A 425 -2.68 28.04 6.07
C TYR A 425 -3.96 27.46 6.68
N VAL A 426 -3.95 26.19 7.11
CA VAL A 426 -5.17 25.58 7.67
C VAL A 426 -5.53 26.10 9.04
N LEU A 427 -4.54 26.49 9.87
CA LEU A 427 -4.82 27.17 11.15
C LEU A 427 -5.60 28.46 10.96
N THR A 428 -5.30 29.20 9.88
CA THR A 428 -5.95 30.47 9.57
C THR A 428 -7.30 30.27 8.88
N ASN A 429 -7.38 29.36 7.91
CA ASN A 429 -8.54 29.26 7.01
C ASN A 429 -9.57 28.20 7.42
N ASN A 430 -9.27 27.33 8.39
CA ASN A 430 -10.13 26.20 8.78
C ASN A 430 -10.34 26.10 10.30
N ARG A 431 -10.38 27.25 10.98
CA ARG A 431 -10.41 27.32 12.45
C ARG A 431 -11.58 26.54 13.07
N GLU A 432 -12.78 26.65 12.53
CA GLU A 432 -13.98 25.97 13.06
C GLU A 432 -13.84 24.44 13.01
N ASP A 433 -13.30 23.91 11.91
CA ASP A 433 -13.06 22.47 11.76
C ASP A 433 -11.97 21.99 12.74
N LEU A 434 -10.91 22.78 12.91
CA LEU A 434 -9.83 22.48 13.84
C LEU A 434 -10.29 22.48 15.30
N GLU A 435 -11.12 23.43 15.70
CA GLU A 435 -11.68 23.48 17.06
C GLU A 435 -12.61 22.29 17.33
N PHE A 436 -13.41 21.89 16.35
CA PHE A 436 -14.21 20.67 16.44
C PHE A 436 -13.32 19.41 16.61
N LEU A 437 -12.27 19.28 15.77
CA LEU A 437 -11.36 18.14 15.79
C LEU A 437 -10.50 18.11 17.06
N GLU A 438 -10.12 19.27 17.59
CA GLU A 438 -9.42 19.39 18.87
C GLU A 438 -10.30 18.89 20.02
N LYS A 439 -11.55 19.35 20.11
CA LYS A 439 -12.49 18.86 21.11
C LYS A 439 -12.69 17.34 21.02
N ARG A 440 -12.85 16.81 19.80
CA ARG A 440 -12.95 15.36 19.55
C ARG A 440 -11.71 14.62 20.07
N LEU A 441 -10.51 15.14 19.78
CA LEU A 441 -9.26 14.53 20.25
C LEU A 441 -9.15 14.58 21.77
N LEU A 442 -9.44 15.72 22.40
CA LEU A 442 -9.42 15.86 23.86
C LEU A 442 -10.37 14.87 24.56
N ASP A 443 -11.56 14.62 23.98
CA ASP A 443 -12.50 13.62 24.50
C ASP A 443 -11.99 12.18 24.32
N GLU A 444 -11.25 11.90 23.24
CA GLU A 444 -10.57 10.62 23.04
C GLU A 444 -9.45 10.41 24.08
N GLU A 445 -8.62 11.43 24.31
CA GLU A 445 -7.50 11.39 25.27
C GLU A 445 -7.97 11.12 26.72
N LYS A 446 -9.16 11.61 27.11
CA LYS A 446 -9.75 11.31 28.43
C LYS A 446 -9.94 9.81 28.66
N SER A 447 -10.15 9.03 27.60
CA SER A 447 -10.32 7.57 27.69
C SER A 447 -8.99 6.80 27.79
N LYS A 448 -7.86 7.44 27.45
CA LYS A 448 -6.53 6.82 27.48
C LYS A 448 -5.92 6.85 28.89
N PRO A 449 -5.07 5.87 29.25
CA PRO A 449 -4.25 5.92 30.46
C PRO A 449 -3.40 7.19 30.49
N GLN A 450 -3.17 7.77 31.68
CA GLN A 450 -2.41 9.04 31.83
C GLN A 450 -1.03 9.01 31.15
N ALA A 451 -0.35 7.86 31.12
CA ALA A 451 0.95 7.69 30.49
C ALA A 451 0.92 7.69 28.96
N GLU A 452 -0.25 7.44 28.36
CA GLU A 452 -0.46 7.41 26.91
C GLU A 452 -1.10 8.69 26.38
N ARG A 453 -1.51 9.59 27.28
CA ARG A 453 -2.13 10.86 26.91
C ARG A 453 -1.12 11.78 26.25
N SER A 454 -1.56 12.46 25.20
CA SER A 454 -0.77 13.52 24.58
C SER A 454 -0.71 14.75 25.50
N GLU A 455 0.49 15.33 25.66
CA GLU A 455 0.70 16.54 26.47
C GLU A 455 0.18 17.81 25.79
N LEU A 456 0.08 17.80 24.46
CA LEU A 456 -0.34 18.95 23.65
C LEU A 456 -1.73 18.70 23.06
N SER A 457 -2.57 19.74 23.03
CA SER A 457 -3.80 19.76 22.24
C SER A 457 -3.51 19.71 20.73
N LEU A 458 -4.54 19.57 19.90
CA LEU A 458 -4.35 19.55 18.44
C LEU A 458 -3.75 20.88 17.96
N ILE A 459 -4.34 22.01 18.32
CA ILE A 459 -3.90 23.34 17.87
C ILE A 459 -2.52 23.67 18.45
N GLU A 460 -2.25 23.28 19.70
CA GLU A 460 -0.93 23.41 20.31
C GLU A 460 0.14 22.61 19.55
N LYS A 461 -0.17 21.42 19.03
CA LYS A 461 0.77 20.66 18.18
C LYS A 461 1.07 21.35 16.86
N LEU A 462 0.06 21.96 16.23
CA LEU A 462 0.26 22.69 14.98
C LEU A 462 1.14 23.92 15.22
N ASN A 463 0.83 24.71 16.25
CA ASN A 463 1.65 25.85 16.68
C ASN A 463 3.06 25.43 17.10
N PHE A 464 3.21 24.29 17.79
CA PHE A 464 4.52 23.75 18.15
C PHE A 464 5.42 23.54 16.93
N VAL A 465 4.86 23.10 15.80
CA VAL A 465 5.62 22.97 14.55
C VAL A 465 5.89 24.34 13.92
N ILE A 466 4.90 25.22 13.87
CA ILE A 466 5.01 26.50 13.17
C ILE A 466 5.96 27.46 13.89
N ASP A 467 5.86 27.54 15.21
CA ASP A 467 6.54 28.53 16.04
C ASP A 467 7.99 28.14 16.37
N ASN A 468 8.38 26.88 16.16
CA ASN A 468 9.73 26.41 16.44
C ASN A 468 10.57 26.27 15.17
N ASN A 469 11.84 26.64 15.25
CA ASN A 469 12.83 26.24 14.23
C ASN A 469 13.15 24.76 14.37
N PHE A 470 13.29 24.06 13.25
CA PHE A 470 13.52 22.62 13.30
C PHE A 470 14.98 22.35 13.70
N LYS A 471 15.17 21.50 14.71
CA LYS A 471 16.50 21.17 15.19
C LYS A 471 17.16 20.18 14.22
N ARG A 472 18.23 20.59 13.56
CA ARG A 472 19.05 19.70 12.72
C ARG A 472 20.01 18.89 13.60
N VAL A 473 19.99 17.58 13.45
CA VAL A 473 20.77 16.63 14.25
C VAL A 473 21.30 15.54 13.33
N SER A 474 22.61 15.26 13.35
CA SER A 474 23.13 14.15 12.56
C SER A 474 22.61 12.82 13.13
N TYR A 475 22.44 11.80 12.29
CA TYR A 475 22.07 10.45 12.72
C TYR A 475 23.01 9.94 13.84
N THR A 476 24.31 10.19 13.69
CA THR A 476 25.33 9.82 14.69
C THR A 476 25.06 10.48 16.04
N GLU A 477 24.79 11.79 16.07
CA GLU A 477 24.44 12.50 17.29
C GLU A 477 23.13 11.98 17.89
N ALA A 478 22.11 11.72 17.07
CA ALA A 478 20.84 11.14 17.52
C ALA A 478 21.03 9.76 18.18
N ILE A 479 21.83 8.87 17.58
CA ILE A 479 22.17 7.57 18.18
C ILE A 479 22.90 7.76 19.50
N ASP A 480 23.85 8.69 19.59
CA ASP A 480 24.57 8.95 20.83
C ASP A 480 23.66 9.48 21.94
N ILE A 481 22.73 10.38 21.62
CA ILE A 481 21.70 10.87 22.53
C ILE A 481 20.81 9.71 23.01
N LEU A 482 20.28 8.92 22.08
CA LEU A 482 19.36 7.81 22.38
C LEU A 482 20.04 6.76 23.23
N ARG A 483 21.25 6.32 22.85
CA ARG A 483 22.05 5.35 23.58
C ARG A 483 22.32 5.79 25.02
N ASN A 484 22.63 7.07 25.21
CA ASN A 484 22.95 7.65 26.51
C ASN A 484 21.75 8.10 27.34
N SER A 485 20.56 8.08 26.76
CA SER A 485 19.33 8.53 27.40
C SER A 485 18.95 7.64 28.61
N THR A 486 18.34 8.26 29.61
CA THR A 486 17.82 7.54 30.78
C THR A 486 16.82 6.43 30.40
N PRO A 487 15.87 6.63 29.46
CA PRO A 487 14.99 5.55 29.01
C PRO A 487 15.74 4.34 28.43
N ASN A 488 16.76 4.56 27.60
CA ASN A 488 17.56 3.47 27.04
C ASN A 488 18.37 2.73 28.11
N LYS A 489 19.10 3.46 28.95
CA LYS A 489 19.92 2.89 30.05
C LYS A 489 19.09 2.12 31.08
N LYS A 490 17.84 2.55 31.32
CA LYS A 490 16.90 1.87 32.23
C LYS A 490 16.01 0.83 31.51
N LYS A 491 16.31 0.48 30.26
CA LYS A 491 15.55 -0.49 29.45
C LYS A 491 14.05 -0.20 29.40
N LYS A 492 13.69 1.09 29.32
CA LYS A 492 12.30 1.55 29.19
C LYS A 492 11.84 1.62 27.74
N PHE A 493 12.76 1.81 26.79
CA PHE A 493 12.44 1.61 25.39
C PHE A 493 12.17 0.14 25.11
N LYS A 494 11.21 -0.15 24.24
CA LYS A 494 10.93 -1.51 23.78
C LYS A 494 12.06 -2.01 22.88
N TYR A 495 12.62 -1.14 22.05
CA TYR A 495 13.73 -1.42 21.15
C TYR A 495 14.98 -0.71 21.66
N ILE A 496 15.95 -1.43 22.22
CA ILE A 496 17.13 -0.79 22.83
C ILE A 496 18.14 -0.40 21.74
N ILE A 497 18.63 0.84 21.80
CA ILE A 497 19.72 1.33 20.95
C ILE A 497 21.07 0.97 21.59
N ASN A 498 21.77 0.01 20.98
CA ASN A 498 23.08 -0.46 21.43
C ASN A 498 24.23 -0.01 20.52
N GLU A 499 23.98 0.04 19.22
CA GLU A 499 25.00 0.27 18.20
C GLU A 499 24.57 1.31 17.16
N TRP A 500 25.56 1.88 16.48
CA TRP A 500 25.37 2.76 15.34
C TRP A 500 24.97 1.95 14.11
N GLY A 501 24.02 2.43 13.31
CA GLY A 501 23.42 1.69 12.21
C GLY A 501 22.07 1.06 12.56
N ALA A 502 21.62 1.15 13.82
CA ALA A 502 20.30 0.73 14.23
C ALA A 502 19.20 1.61 13.60
N ASP A 503 18.12 0.98 13.15
CA ASP A 503 16.95 1.67 12.63
C ASP A 503 16.16 2.33 13.77
N LEU A 504 15.79 3.60 13.60
CA LEU A 504 15.08 4.35 14.63
C LEU A 504 13.60 3.94 14.61
N GLN A 505 13.09 3.54 15.76
CA GLN A 505 11.69 3.22 15.94
C GLN A 505 10.92 4.46 16.37
N SER A 506 9.60 4.45 16.18
CA SER A 506 8.72 5.59 16.51
C SER A 506 8.86 6.06 17.97
N GLU A 507 9.21 5.20 18.92
CA GLU A 507 9.48 5.62 20.30
C GLU A 507 10.75 6.47 20.46
N HIS A 508 11.78 6.22 19.64
CA HIS A 508 13.04 6.97 19.62
C HIS A 508 12.84 8.34 19.00
N GLU A 509 12.18 8.39 17.85
CA GLU A 509 11.84 9.63 17.15
C GLU A 509 11.03 10.56 18.06
N ARG A 510 9.98 10.01 18.70
CA ARG A 510 9.17 10.75 19.65
C ARG A 510 9.95 11.20 20.87
N PHE A 511 10.89 10.40 21.39
CA PHE A 511 11.75 10.83 22.49
C PHE A 511 12.60 12.04 22.10
N LEU A 512 13.21 12.03 20.91
CA LEU A 512 14.02 13.13 20.43
C LEU A 512 13.19 14.43 20.33
N VAL A 513 12.02 14.34 19.71
CA VAL A 513 11.13 15.51 19.50
C VAL A 513 10.46 15.98 20.79
N GLU A 514 9.78 15.09 21.52
CA GLU A 514 8.87 15.45 22.61
C GLU A 514 9.60 15.64 23.95
N LYS A 515 10.74 14.95 24.17
CA LYS A 515 11.40 14.92 25.48
C LYS A 515 12.79 15.54 25.49
N HIS A 516 13.61 15.28 24.47
CA HIS A 516 14.99 15.77 24.41
C HIS A 516 15.07 17.21 23.89
N PHE A 517 14.62 17.44 22.65
CA PHE A 517 14.75 18.74 21.98
C PHE A 517 13.55 19.66 22.20
N LYS A 518 12.34 19.11 22.40
CA LYS A 518 11.09 19.88 22.55
C LYS A 518 10.83 20.84 21.38
N CYS A 519 11.20 20.40 20.18
CA CYS A 519 10.90 21.03 18.89
C CYS A 519 10.94 19.94 17.81
N PRO A 520 10.38 20.17 16.60
CA PRO A 520 10.56 19.26 15.48
C PRO A 520 12.05 19.06 15.16
N VAL A 521 12.42 17.86 14.72
CA VAL A 521 13.82 17.48 14.49
C VAL A 521 14.00 17.06 13.04
N ILE A 522 15.07 17.52 12.41
CA ILE A 522 15.54 16.99 11.13
C ILE A 522 16.76 16.12 11.41
N LEU A 523 16.61 14.81 11.23
CA LEU A 523 17.73 13.88 11.26
C LEU A 523 18.41 13.87 9.90
N PHE A 524 19.73 13.93 9.85
CA PHE A 524 20.47 13.93 8.58
C PHE A 524 21.75 13.07 8.62
N ASP A 525 22.31 12.77 7.45
CA ASP A 525 23.52 11.95 7.28
C ASP A 525 23.38 10.52 7.82
N TYR A 526 22.42 9.77 7.25
CA TYR A 526 22.13 8.37 7.62
C TYR A 526 23.17 7.38 7.09
N PRO A 527 23.32 6.19 7.70
CA PRO A 527 24.18 5.13 7.19
C PRO A 527 23.81 4.74 5.74
N ALA A 528 24.82 4.62 4.89
CA ALA A 528 24.64 4.39 3.45
C ALA A 528 23.99 3.02 3.13
N ASN A 529 24.19 2.02 3.98
CA ASN A 529 23.74 0.64 3.77
C ASN A 529 22.25 0.41 4.05
N ILE A 530 21.54 1.39 4.62
CA ILE A 530 20.10 1.30 4.95
C ILE A 530 19.26 2.31 4.15
N LYS A 531 19.85 2.96 3.14
CA LYS A 531 19.22 4.01 2.34
C LYS A 531 19.42 3.73 0.85
N ALA A 532 18.60 4.37 0.02
CA ALA A 532 18.52 4.07 -1.42
C ALA A 532 19.79 4.43 -2.20
N PHE A 533 19.98 3.79 -3.37
CA PHE A 533 21.15 3.97 -4.22
C PHE A 533 21.32 5.40 -4.74
N TYR A 534 20.22 6.12 -4.97
CA TYR A 534 20.24 7.48 -5.52
C TYR A 534 20.71 8.55 -4.53
N MET A 535 20.84 8.26 -3.23
CA MET A 535 21.23 9.26 -2.23
C MET A 535 22.74 9.55 -2.29
N ARG A 536 23.16 10.81 -2.31
CA ARG A 536 24.58 11.18 -2.44
C ARG A 536 25.42 10.61 -1.31
N LEU A 537 26.50 9.90 -1.63
CA LEU A 537 27.48 9.42 -0.64
C LEU A 537 28.26 10.60 -0.05
N ASN A 538 28.37 10.64 1.28
CA ASN A 538 29.20 11.61 1.97
C ASN A 538 30.69 11.31 1.79
N GLU A 539 31.52 12.33 2.01
CA GLU A 539 32.99 12.22 1.91
C GLU A 539 33.58 11.26 2.96
N ASP A 540 32.81 10.88 3.99
CA ASP A 540 33.20 9.87 4.99
C ASP A 540 33.12 8.42 4.47
N GLY A 541 32.50 8.19 3.30
CA GLY A 541 32.27 6.88 2.70
C GLY A 541 31.35 5.96 3.50
N LYS A 542 30.67 6.45 4.54
CA LYS A 542 29.84 5.66 5.47
C LYS A 542 28.40 6.12 5.51
N THR A 543 28.16 7.40 5.30
CA THR A 543 26.83 8.01 5.37
C THR A 543 26.40 8.54 4.01
N VAL A 544 25.10 8.76 3.84
CA VAL A 544 24.52 9.43 2.68
C VAL A 544 23.83 10.72 3.11
N ARG A 545 23.79 11.70 2.21
CA ARG A 545 23.10 13.00 2.35
C ARG A 545 21.58 12.86 2.39
N ALA A 546 21.06 12.05 3.31
CA ALA A 546 19.64 11.86 3.57
C ALA A 546 19.16 12.79 4.69
N MET A 547 17.87 13.09 4.70
CA MET A 547 17.19 13.75 5.81
C MET A 547 15.83 13.11 6.07
N ASP A 548 15.44 13.02 7.34
CA ASP A 548 14.08 12.67 7.76
C ASP A 548 13.59 13.74 8.75
N ILE A 549 12.37 14.27 8.56
CA ILE A 549 11.76 15.25 9.47
C ILE A 549 10.83 14.51 10.44
N LEU A 550 11.04 14.76 11.73
CA LEU A 550 10.31 14.14 12.83
C LEU A 550 9.38 15.15 13.50
N PHE A 551 8.09 14.81 13.55
CA PHE A 551 7.03 15.58 14.21
C PHE A 551 6.57 14.90 15.51
N PRO A 552 5.99 15.68 16.45
CA PRO A 552 5.47 15.12 17.69
C PRO A 552 4.32 14.14 17.41
N GLY A 553 4.31 13.01 18.12
CA GLY A 553 3.31 11.96 18.03
C GLY A 553 3.43 11.04 16.79
N ILE A 554 3.54 11.62 15.59
CA ILE A 554 3.54 10.87 14.32
C ILE A 554 4.91 10.32 13.94
N GLY A 555 6.00 10.89 14.44
CA GLY A 555 7.37 10.53 14.04
C GLY A 555 7.70 11.14 12.68
N GLU A 556 8.32 10.36 11.80
CA GLU A 556 8.64 10.78 10.44
C GLU A 556 7.43 11.39 9.68
N ILE A 557 7.63 12.52 9.00
CA ILE A 557 6.62 13.17 8.14
C ILE A 557 7.13 13.44 6.73
N VAL A 558 8.45 13.65 6.57
CA VAL A 558 9.15 13.87 5.30
C VAL A 558 10.41 13.04 5.31
N GLY A 559 10.68 12.36 4.20
CA GLY A 559 11.97 11.71 3.91
C GLY A 559 12.55 12.28 2.62
N GLY A 560 13.83 12.59 2.57
CA GLY A 560 14.44 13.21 1.41
C GLY A 560 15.96 13.06 1.38
N SER A 561 16.57 13.52 0.29
CA SER A 561 18.03 13.48 0.16
C SER A 561 18.54 14.44 -0.91
N GLN A 562 19.82 14.77 -0.81
CA GLN A 562 20.58 15.20 -1.97
C GLN A 562 20.89 13.98 -2.84
N ARG A 563 20.73 14.12 -4.16
CA ARG A 563 20.88 13.03 -5.11
C ARG A 563 22.34 12.85 -5.52
N GLU A 564 22.74 11.63 -5.81
CA GLU A 564 24.08 11.31 -6.29
C GLU A 564 24.23 11.78 -7.74
N GLU A 565 24.89 12.92 -7.91
CA GLU A 565 25.10 13.57 -9.19
C GLU A 565 26.34 13.05 -9.95
N ARG A 566 27.21 12.29 -9.28
CA ARG A 566 28.44 11.77 -9.87
C ARG A 566 28.17 10.41 -10.51
N LEU A 567 28.41 10.32 -11.82
CA LEU A 567 28.04 9.16 -12.63
C LEU A 567 28.73 7.87 -12.20
N ASP A 568 30.02 7.94 -11.89
CA ASP A 568 30.85 6.83 -11.44
C ASP A 568 30.34 6.27 -10.10
N VAL A 569 30.14 7.14 -9.11
CA VAL A 569 29.61 6.75 -7.79
C VAL A 569 28.20 6.17 -7.90
N LEU A 570 27.33 6.77 -8.73
CA LEU A 570 25.97 6.28 -8.93
C LEU A 570 25.97 4.85 -9.50
N LYS A 571 26.82 4.58 -10.50
CA LYS A 571 26.98 3.23 -11.09
C LYS A 571 27.50 2.21 -10.08
N GLU A 572 28.48 2.58 -9.27
CA GLU A 572 28.98 1.71 -8.20
C GLU A 572 27.87 1.34 -7.21
N LYS A 573 27.04 2.30 -6.81
CA LYS A 573 25.89 2.06 -5.92
C LYS A 573 24.80 1.20 -6.56
N MET A 574 24.50 1.43 -7.85
CA MET A 574 23.56 0.58 -8.60
C MET A 574 24.06 -0.87 -8.67
N ALA A 575 25.34 -1.06 -9.00
CA ALA A 575 25.96 -2.38 -9.06
C ALA A 575 25.95 -3.09 -7.69
N ALA A 576 26.18 -2.36 -6.60
CA ALA A 576 26.16 -2.92 -5.25
C ALA A 576 24.78 -3.45 -4.82
N LEU A 577 23.69 -2.89 -5.38
CA LEU A 577 22.31 -3.34 -5.13
C LEU A 577 21.74 -4.23 -6.23
N GLY A 578 22.53 -4.58 -7.25
CA GLY A 578 22.08 -5.41 -8.36
C GLY A 578 21.07 -4.72 -9.30
N ILE A 579 21.08 -3.39 -9.38
CA ILE A 579 20.21 -2.61 -10.25
C ILE A 579 20.82 -2.57 -11.66
N ASP A 580 20.05 -2.99 -12.67
CA ASP A 580 20.51 -3.01 -14.06
C ASP A 580 20.60 -1.60 -14.67
N GLU A 581 21.80 -1.21 -15.12
CA GLU A 581 22.03 0.05 -15.83
C GLU A 581 21.20 0.19 -17.10
N ASN A 582 20.85 -0.92 -17.76
CA ASN A 582 20.07 -0.88 -19.00
C ASN A 582 18.61 -0.52 -18.76
N GLU A 583 18.05 -0.81 -17.58
CA GLU A 583 16.68 -0.42 -17.22
C GLU A 583 16.60 1.07 -16.85
N LEU A 584 17.68 1.64 -16.30
CA LEU A 584 17.78 3.03 -15.86
C LEU A 584 18.74 3.88 -16.72
N TRP A 585 18.92 3.53 -18.00
CA TRP A 585 19.84 4.23 -18.91
C TRP A 585 19.53 5.73 -19.01
N TRP A 586 18.24 6.07 -19.03
CA TRP A 586 17.72 7.44 -19.10
C TRP A 586 17.99 8.23 -17.82
N TYR A 587 18.00 7.57 -16.66
CA TYR A 587 18.33 8.17 -15.38
C TYR A 587 19.84 8.46 -15.27
N LEU A 588 20.68 7.56 -15.80
CA LEU A 588 22.12 7.78 -15.92
C LEU A 588 22.47 8.92 -16.87
N ASP A 589 21.67 9.16 -17.91
CA ASP A 589 21.87 10.27 -18.85
C ASP A 589 21.77 11.65 -18.18
N LEU A 590 20.98 11.77 -17.11
CA LEU A 590 20.93 12.99 -16.29
C LEU A 590 22.30 13.36 -15.70
N ARG A 591 23.16 12.36 -15.47
CA ARG A 591 24.51 12.54 -14.92
C ARG A 591 25.57 12.74 -16.01
N LYS A 592 25.23 12.56 -17.28
CA LYS A 592 26.16 12.70 -18.42
C LYS A 592 26.10 14.08 -19.08
N TYR A 593 24.90 14.62 -19.24
CA TYR A 593 24.66 15.80 -20.08
C TYR A 593 24.29 17.02 -19.22
N GLY A 594 25.28 17.63 -18.59
CA GLY A 594 25.06 18.85 -17.78
C GLY A 594 24.38 18.59 -16.44
N THR A 595 24.88 17.59 -15.69
CA THR A 595 24.41 17.30 -14.32
C THR A 595 24.56 18.49 -13.38
N ALA A 596 23.77 18.52 -12.31
CA ALA A 596 23.85 19.52 -11.26
C ALA A 596 23.74 18.86 -9.88
N VAL A 597 24.24 19.53 -8.84
CA VAL A 597 23.82 19.22 -7.46
C VAL A 597 22.32 19.47 -7.37
N HIS A 598 21.55 18.50 -6.88
CA HIS A 598 20.11 18.62 -6.74
C HIS A 598 19.60 17.78 -5.58
N SER A 599 18.44 18.17 -5.06
CA SER A 599 17.84 17.53 -3.90
C SER A 599 16.32 17.58 -4.01
N GLY A 600 15.68 16.67 -3.31
CA GLY A 600 14.24 16.66 -3.13
C GLY A 600 13.81 15.81 -1.95
N PHE A 601 12.51 15.75 -1.73
CA PHE A 601 11.92 14.97 -0.66
C PHE A 601 10.55 14.43 -1.04
N GLY A 602 10.09 13.42 -0.33
CA GLY A 602 8.73 12.92 -0.40
C GLY A 602 7.98 13.19 0.91
N LEU A 603 6.74 13.64 0.78
CA LEU A 603 5.79 13.74 1.89
C LEU A 603 4.56 12.86 1.59
N GLY A 604 4.27 11.92 2.48
CA GLY A 604 3.02 11.17 2.45
C GLY A 604 1.85 12.05 2.85
N PHE A 605 0.95 12.37 1.92
CA PHE A 605 -0.14 13.31 2.14
C PHE A 605 -1.05 12.88 3.28
N GLU A 606 -1.40 11.60 3.35
CA GLU A 606 -2.25 11.07 4.42
C GLU A 606 -1.61 11.24 5.80
N ARG A 607 -0.28 11.17 5.94
CA ARG A 607 0.39 11.43 7.22
C ARG A 607 0.26 12.89 7.63
N LEU A 608 0.37 13.83 6.69
CA LEU A 608 0.15 15.26 6.95
C LEU A 608 -1.30 15.55 7.36
N VAL A 609 -2.27 14.96 6.66
CA VAL A 609 -3.70 15.10 7.01
C VAL A 609 -3.97 14.48 8.39
N MET A 610 -3.39 13.32 8.69
CA MET A 610 -3.50 12.67 10.00
C MET A 610 -2.94 13.54 11.13
N PHE A 611 -1.78 14.17 10.91
CA PHE A 611 -1.20 15.12 11.85
C PHE A 611 -2.09 16.35 12.04
N ALA A 612 -2.53 16.98 10.96
CA ALA A 612 -3.34 18.21 10.98
C ALA A 612 -4.74 18.02 11.59
N THR A 613 -5.30 16.83 11.49
CA THR A 613 -6.65 16.51 12.00
C THR A 613 -6.65 15.85 13.38
N GLY A 614 -5.48 15.39 13.84
CA GLY A 614 -5.37 14.60 15.07
C GLY A 614 -6.07 13.24 15.00
N MET A 615 -6.27 12.68 13.81
CA MET A 615 -6.83 11.33 13.65
C MET A 615 -5.78 10.27 14.00
N GLY A 616 -6.19 9.15 14.60
CA GLY A 616 -5.28 8.09 15.05
C GLY A 616 -5.02 6.99 14.03
N ASN A 617 -5.74 6.97 12.91
CA ASN A 617 -5.66 5.91 11.90
C ASN A 617 -5.66 6.52 10.49
N ILE A 618 -4.71 6.09 9.66
CA ILE A 618 -4.52 6.58 8.29
C ILE A 618 -5.74 6.31 7.38
N ARG A 619 -6.54 5.29 7.71
CA ARG A 619 -7.78 4.93 6.98
C ARG A 619 -8.88 5.97 7.14
N ASP A 620 -8.75 6.88 8.11
CA ASP A 620 -9.75 7.89 8.41
C ASP A 620 -9.48 9.24 7.73
N VAL A 621 -8.35 9.37 7.03
CA VAL A 621 -7.89 10.64 6.42
C VAL A 621 -7.79 10.61 4.90
N ILE A 622 -8.13 9.48 4.30
CA ILE A 622 -8.38 9.31 2.86
C ILE A 622 -9.86 8.92 2.69
N PRO A 623 -10.56 9.35 1.62
CA PRO A 623 -11.98 9.02 1.44
C PRO A 623 -12.24 7.52 1.51
N TYR A 624 -11.36 6.75 0.85
CA TYR A 624 -11.56 5.35 0.51
C TYR A 624 -10.21 4.62 0.61
N PRO A 625 -9.89 4.05 1.77
CA PRO A 625 -8.58 3.46 2.00
C PRO A 625 -8.40 2.12 1.26
N ARG A 626 -7.18 1.84 0.78
CA ARG A 626 -6.77 0.50 0.31
C ARG A 626 -5.79 -0.11 1.28
N THR A 627 -6.10 -1.31 1.76
CA THR A 627 -5.28 -2.08 2.70
C THR A 627 -5.37 -3.57 2.38
N PRO A 628 -4.51 -4.44 2.94
CA PRO A 628 -4.61 -5.88 2.69
C PRO A 628 -6.04 -6.40 2.90
N GLN A 629 -6.54 -7.15 1.91
CA GLN A 629 -7.91 -7.70 1.86
C GLN A 629 -9.07 -6.67 1.84
N ASN A 630 -8.80 -5.39 1.58
CA ASN A 630 -9.84 -4.34 1.53
C ASN A 630 -9.66 -3.47 0.27
N ALA A 631 -10.56 -3.66 -0.70
CA ALA A 631 -10.61 -2.90 -1.96
C ALA A 631 -12.04 -2.52 -2.37
N GLU A 632 -12.99 -2.58 -1.43
CA GLU A 632 -14.29 -1.89 -1.49
C GLU A 632 -14.08 -0.37 -1.56
N PHE A 633 -15.19 0.39 -1.66
CA PHE A 633 -15.23 1.84 -1.91
C PHE A 633 -14.00 2.61 -1.49
#